data_AF-A0A164JZ52-F1
#
_entry.id   AF-A0A164JZ52-F1
#
_cell.length_a   1.000
_cell.length_b   1.000
_cell.length_c   1.000
_cell.angle_alpha   90.00
_cell.angle_beta   90.00
_cell.angle_gamma   90.00
#
_symmetry.space_group_name_H-M   'P 1'
#
loop_
_entity.id
_entity.type
_entity.pdbx_description
1 polymer ?
#
loop_
_entity_poly.entity_id
_entity_poly.type
_entity_poly.pdbx_seq_one_letter_code
_entity_poly.pdbx_strand_id
1 'polypeptide(L)'
;MPSTVHLAVDIAEGLARESKRTGRTHGEVVITAIEDVHADLEKLLFPGGKIGGGLFRARGVGSKPLERKAEKKGVTVGLYSDDWVIIDQLKDEFKARSRSHLIGTALKAHLGTEDTTRTESD
;
A
#
# COMPACT_ATOMS: atom_id res chain seq x y z
N MET A 1 4.94 4.34 -18.25
CA MET A 1 6.03 5.18 -17.69
C MET A 1 6.35 4.67 -16.29
N PRO A 2 7.62 4.40 -15.95
CA PRO A 2 7.97 4.01 -14.59
C PRO A 2 7.69 5.17 -13.61
N SER A 3 7.00 4.88 -12.50
CA SER A 3 6.79 5.87 -11.44
C SER A 3 7.51 5.42 -10.17
N THR A 4 8.07 6.37 -9.43
CA THR A 4 8.67 6.10 -8.12
C THR A 4 7.59 6.13 -7.05
N VAL A 5 7.40 5.02 -6.34
CA VAL A 5 6.54 4.93 -5.16
C VAL A 5 7.40 4.87 -3.90
N HIS A 6 6.94 5.48 -2.82
CA HIS A 6 7.67 5.53 -1.56
C HIS A 6 7.05 4.57 -0.56
N LEU A 7 7.68 3.41 -0.40
CA LEU A 7 7.20 2.30 0.44
C LEU A 7 7.99 2.28 1.76
N ALA A 8 7.42 1.66 2.80
CA ALA A 8 8.19 1.30 3.98
C ALA A 8 9.33 0.34 3.57
N VAL A 9 10.46 0.40 4.28
CA VAL A 9 11.69 -0.32 3.88
C VAL A 9 11.45 -1.84 3.79
N ASP A 10 10.78 -2.40 4.78
CA ASP A 10 10.38 -3.82 4.85
C ASP A 10 9.52 -4.25 3.65
N ILE A 11 8.54 -3.42 3.25
CA ILE A 11 7.68 -3.67 2.09
C ILE A 11 8.48 -3.57 0.80
N ALA A 12 9.38 -2.58 0.68
CA ALA A 12 10.24 -2.42 -0.50
C ALA A 12 11.17 -3.63 -0.70
N GLU A 13 11.72 -4.15 0.39
CA GLU A 13 12.53 -5.37 0.36
C GLU A 13 11.69 -6.61 0.06
N GLY A 14 10.48 -6.71 0.63
CA GLY A 14 9.53 -7.78 0.33
C GLY A 14 9.18 -7.84 -1.15
N LEU A 15 8.89 -6.70 -1.76
CA LEU A 15 8.62 -6.58 -3.20
C LEU A 15 9.83 -7.04 -4.04
N ALA A 16 11.04 -6.63 -3.68
CA ALA A 16 12.25 -7.04 -4.39
C ALA A 16 12.52 -8.55 -4.26
N ARG A 17 12.30 -9.12 -3.08
CA ARG A 17 12.42 -10.57 -2.84
C ARG A 17 11.40 -11.35 -3.65
N GLU A 18 10.15 -10.91 -3.65
CA GLU A 18 9.05 -11.57 -4.38
C GLU A 18 9.27 -11.53 -5.89
N SER A 19 9.63 -10.37 -6.42
CA SER A 19 10.03 -10.19 -7.83
C SER A 19 11.13 -11.17 -8.24
N LYS A 20 12.22 -11.24 -7.46
CA LYS A 20 13.32 -12.17 -7.71
C LYS A 20 12.87 -13.64 -7.62
N ARG A 21 12.02 -13.97 -6.66
CA ARG A 21 11.54 -15.35 -6.40
C ARG A 21 10.68 -15.87 -7.55
N THR A 22 9.83 -15.02 -8.13
CA THR A 22 8.88 -15.45 -9.18
C THR A 22 9.32 -15.08 -10.59
N GLY A 23 10.40 -14.30 -10.75
CA GLY A 23 10.82 -13.76 -12.03
C GLY A 23 9.87 -12.68 -12.59
N ARG A 24 8.98 -12.14 -11.76
CA ARG A 24 8.00 -11.10 -12.13
C ARG A 24 8.61 -9.73 -11.93
N THR A 25 8.22 -8.76 -12.74
CA THR A 25 8.55 -7.35 -12.52
C THR A 25 7.88 -6.80 -11.26
N HIS A 26 8.39 -5.69 -10.71
CA HIS A 26 7.71 -5.01 -9.60
C HIS A 26 6.28 -4.59 -9.96
N GLY A 27 6.03 -4.22 -11.22
CA GLY A 27 4.70 -3.83 -11.70
C GLY A 27 3.72 -5.00 -11.61
N GLU A 28 4.10 -6.16 -12.13
CA GLU A 28 3.26 -7.37 -12.09
C GLU A 28 2.98 -7.82 -10.64
N VAL A 29 3.97 -7.76 -9.75
CA VAL A 29 3.74 -8.07 -8.32
C VAL A 29 2.78 -7.07 -7.68
N VAL A 30 2.88 -5.78 -8.03
CA VAL A 30 1.95 -4.75 -7.54
C VAL A 30 0.53 -4.99 -8.04
N ILE A 31 0.35 -5.34 -9.32
CA ILE A 31 -0.97 -5.67 -9.89
C ILE A 31 -1.56 -6.86 -9.14
N THR A 32 -0.83 -7.98 -9.04
CA THR A 32 -1.30 -9.17 -8.32
C THR A 32 -1.68 -8.84 -6.87
N ALA A 33 -0.84 -8.08 -6.16
CA ALA A 33 -1.13 -7.71 -4.78
C ALA A 33 -2.43 -6.90 -4.65
N ILE A 34 -2.70 -5.96 -5.57
CA ILE A 34 -3.93 -5.18 -5.55
C ILE A 34 -5.14 -6.07 -5.87
N GLU A 35 -5.05 -6.95 -6.86
CA GLU A 35 -6.11 -7.88 -7.23
C GLU A 35 -6.45 -8.84 -6.09
N ASP A 36 -5.44 -9.43 -5.44
CA ASP A 36 -5.61 -10.40 -4.35
C ASP A 36 -6.37 -9.83 -3.15
N VAL A 37 -6.15 -8.54 -2.85
CA VAL A 37 -6.74 -7.90 -1.67
C VAL A 37 -7.87 -6.94 -1.99
N HIS A 38 -8.29 -6.83 -3.25
CA HIS A 38 -9.23 -5.82 -3.71
C HIS A 38 -10.52 -5.78 -2.88
N ALA A 39 -11.08 -6.95 -2.57
CA ALA A 39 -12.32 -7.09 -1.80
C ALA A 39 -12.22 -6.57 -0.35
N ASP A 40 -11.01 -6.58 0.23
CA ASP A 40 -10.76 -6.14 1.61
C ASP A 40 -9.99 -4.81 1.68
N LEU A 41 -9.69 -4.19 0.54
CA LEU A 41 -8.78 -3.05 0.45
C LEU A 41 -9.25 -1.85 1.28
N GLU A 42 -10.56 -1.59 1.35
CA GLU A 42 -11.11 -0.54 2.21
C GLU A 42 -10.80 -0.80 3.69
N LYS A 43 -10.99 -2.03 4.17
CA LYS A 43 -10.72 -2.43 5.55
C LYS A 43 -9.23 -2.37 5.83
N LEU A 44 -8.39 -2.78 4.89
CA LEU A 44 -6.94 -2.72 5.04
C LEU A 44 -6.42 -1.28 5.12
N LEU A 45 -7.00 -0.37 4.34
CA LEU A 45 -6.67 1.07 4.39
C LEU A 45 -7.18 1.75 5.66
N PHE A 46 -8.30 1.26 6.22
CA PHE A 46 -8.93 1.81 7.41
C PHE A 46 -9.39 0.70 8.38
N PRO A 47 -8.46 0.03 9.11
CA PRO A 47 -8.79 -1.15 9.93
C PRO A 47 -9.82 -0.90 11.05
N GLY A 48 -9.88 0.33 11.57
CA GLY A 48 -10.87 0.75 12.58
C GLY A 48 -12.10 1.46 11.99
N GLY A 49 -12.27 1.44 10.67
CA GLY A 49 -13.25 2.24 9.95
C GLY A 49 -12.71 3.60 9.50
N LYS A 50 -13.47 4.26 8.62
CA LYS A 50 -13.09 5.47 7.89
C LYS A 50 -13.95 6.67 8.32
N ILE A 51 -13.33 7.82 8.52
CA ILE A 51 -13.99 9.13 8.65
C ILE A 51 -13.56 10.06 7.51
N GLY A 52 -14.44 10.99 7.12
CA GLY A 52 -14.20 11.88 5.98
C GLY A 52 -14.28 11.16 4.64
N GLY A 53 -13.73 11.76 3.59
CA GLY A 53 -13.74 11.26 2.21
C GLY A 53 -14.76 11.94 1.29
N GLY A 54 -15.68 12.74 1.83
CA GLY A 54 -16.60 13.61 1.09
C GLY A 54 -16.08 15.06 1.02
N LEU A 55 -16.13 15.77 2.16
CA LEU A 55 -15.63 17.14 2.28
C LEU A 55 -14.19 17.21 2.81
N PHE A 56 -13.89 16.43 3.85
CA PHE A 56 -12.56 16.37 4.46
C PHE A 56 -11.79 15.15 3.94
N ARG A 57 -10.46 15.20 4.03
CA ARG A 57 -9.60 14.05 3.68
C ARG A 57 -9.99 12.82 4.53
N ALA A 58 -10.09 11.66 3.88
CA ALA A 58 -10.34 10.40 4.57
C ALA A 58 -9.21 10.03 5.56
N ARG A 59 -9.57 9.54 6.74
CA ARG A 59 -8.67 9.11 7.81
C ARG A 59 -9.27 7.91 8.55
N GLY A 60 -8.44 7.10 9.17
CA GLY A 60 -8.92 6.03 10.05
C GLY A 60 -9.53 6.59 11.33
N VAL A 61 -10.59 5.95 11.84
CA VAL A 61 -11.11 6.23 13.18
C VAL A 61 -10.00 6.02 14.20
N GLY A 62 -9.88 6.94 15.17
CA GLY A 62 -8.85 6.87 16.22
C GLY A 62 -7.39 7.06 15.74
N SER A 63 -7.17 7.31 14.46
CA SER A 63 -5.82 7.57 13.93
C SER A 63 -5.26 8.87 14.51
N LYS A 64 -4.18 8.77 15.29
CA LYS A 64 -3.43 9.95 15.75
C LYS A 64 -2.61 10.53 14.59
N PRO A 65 -2.40 11.86 14.55
CA PRO A 65 -1.40 12.45 13.67
C PRO A 65 -0.05 11.76 13.93
N LEU A 66 0.56 11.17 12.89
CA LEU A 66 1.83 10.45 13.00
C LEU A 66 2.95 11.41 13.45
N GLU A 67 3.44 11.27 14.68
CA GLU A 67 4.58 12.04 15.21
C GLU A 67 5.93 11.55 14.67
N ARG A 68 6.03 10.29 14.22
CA ARG A 68 7.23 9.74 13.57
C ARG A 68 6.88 9.14 12.22
N LYS A 69 7.52 9.65 11.15
CA LYS A 69 7.45 9.05 9.83
C LYS A 69 8.35 7.81 9.84
N ALA A 70 7.75 6.63 9.66
CA ALA A 70 8.53 5.44 9.31
C ALA A 70 9.42 5.75 8.10
N GLU A 71 10.65 5.23 8.11
CA GLU A 71 11.59 5.42 7.02
C GLU A 71 11.01 4.82 5.73
N LYS A 72 11.18 5.55 4.61
CA LYS A 72 10.64 5.16 3.32
C LYS A 72 11.73 5.07 2.27
N LYS A 73 11.62 4.08 1.41
CA LYS A 73 12.49 3.86 0.25
C LYS A 73 11.71 4.14 -1.04
N GLY A 74 12.32 4.91 -1.94
CA GLY A 74 11.83 5.06 -3.31
C GLY A 74 12.05 3.78 -4.09
N VAL A 75 10.98 3.25 -4.69
CA VAL A 75 11.01 2.05 -5.54
C VAL A 75 10.41 2.41 -6.89
N THR A 76 11.17 2.13 -7.95
CA THR A 76 10.67 2.26 -9.32
C THR A 76 9.74 1.09 -9.63
N VAL A 77 8.51 1.43 -10.01
CA VAL A 77 7.49 0.48 -10.45
C VAL A 77 7.16 0.79 -11.90
N GLY A 78 7.49 -0.14 -12.80
CA GLY A 78 7.18 -0.04 -14.23
C GLY A 78 5.80 -0.64 -14.50
N LEU A 79 4.86 0.19 -14.96
CA LEU A 79 3.52 -0.20 -15.37
C LEU A 79 3.16 0.47 -16.69
N TYR A 80 2.16 -0.09 -17.39
CA TYR A 80 1.54 0.57 -18.53
C TYR A 80 0.80 1.83 -18.06
N SER A 81 0.57 2.76 -19.00
CA SER A 81 -0.11 4.01 -18.67
C SER A 81 -1.55 3.76 -18.20
N ASP A 82 -2.24 2.78 -18.79
CA ASP A 82 -3.63 2.44 -18.45
C ASP A 82 -3.74 1.81 -17.04
N ASP A 83 -2.76 1.01 -16.63
CA ASP A 83 -2.69 0.49 -15.26
C ASP A 83 -2.56 1.62 -14.23
N TRP A 84 -1.81 2.68 -14.55
CA TRP A 84 -1.72 3.85 -13.67
C TRP A 84 -3.05 4.59 -13.57
N VAL A 85 -3.85 4.62 -14.63
CA VAL A 85 -5.22 5.18 -14.60
C VAL A 85 -6.10 4.37 -13.65
N ILE A 86 -6.04 3.04 -13.72
CA ILE A 86 -6.78 2.15 -12.81
C ILE A 86 -6.32 2.37 -11.36
N ILE A 87 -5.01 2.43 -11.10
CA ILE A 87 -4.48 2.71 -9.75
C ILE A 87 -4.97 4.06 -9.21
N ASP A 88 -5.09 5.08 -10.05
CA ASP A 88 -5.65 6.37 -9.63
C ASP A 88 -7.14 6.28 -9.32
N GLN A 89 -7.91 5.56 -10.13
CA GLN A 89 -9.33 5.30 -9.87
C GLN A 89 -9.52 4.57 -8.54
N LEU A 90 -8.78 3.48 -8.30
CA LEU A 90 -8.83 2.72 -7.05
C LEU A 90 -8.41 3.58 -5.84
N LYS A 91 -7.37 4.41 -5.99
CA LYS A 91 -6.95 5.35 -4.95
C LYS A 91 -8.09 6.31 -4.59
N ASP A 92 -8.83 6.80 -5.58
CA ASP A 92 -9.93 7.74 -5.37
C ASP A 92 -11.21 7.04 -4.87
N GLU A 93 -11.49 5.82 -5.31
CA GLU A 93 -12.58 4.96 -4.86
C GLU A 93 -12.41 4.62 -3.38
N PHE A 94 -11.27 4.01 -3.04
CA PHE A 94 -10.95 3.60 -1.68
C PHE A 94 -10.42 4.75 -0.81
N LYS A 95 -10.37 5.98 -1.33
CA LYS A 95 -9.91 7.19 -0.61
C LYS A 95 -8.51 7.05 0.00
N ALA A 96 -7.62 6.30 -0.66
CA ALA A 96 -6.23 6.17 -0.24
C ALA A 96 -5.51 7.54 -0.33
N ARG A 97 -4.58 7.79 0.60
CA ARG A 97 -3.90 9.10 0.70
C ARG A 97 -3.01 9.44 -0.50
N SER A 98 -2.50 8.41 -1.18
CA SER A 98 -1.64 8.49 -2.36
C SER A 98 -1.54 7.11 -3.02
N ARG A 99 -0.98 7.03 -4.24
CA ARG A 99 -0.67 5.74 -4.89
C ARG A 99 0.23 4.87 -4.03
N SER A 100 1.26 5.46 -3.40
CA SER A 100 2.15 4.72 -2.49
C SER A 100 1.42 4.20 -1.24
N HIS A 101 0.38 4.88 -0.76
CA HIS A 101 -0.45 4.37 0.34
C HIS A 101 -1.26 3.15 -0.09
N LEU A 102 -1.91 3.23 -1.26
CA LEU A 102 -2.68 2.13 -1.84
C LEU A 102 -1.77 0.90 -2.07
N ILE A 103 -0.70 1.09 -2.84
CA ILE A 103 0.25 0.04 -3.21
C ILE A 103 0.94 -0.56 -1.98
N GLY A 104 1.40 0.29 -1.05
CA GLY A 104 2.04 -0.20 0.17
C GLY A 104 1.09 -1.03 1.04
N THR A 105 -0.19 -0.66 1.12
CA THR A 105 -1.20 -1.42 1.87
C THR A 105 -1.46 -2.78 1.23
N ALA A 106 -1.66 -2.81 -0.09
CA ALA A 106 -1.88 -4.05 -0.83
C ALA A 106 -0.68 -4.99 -0.73
N LEU A 107 0.54 -4.48 -0.94
CA LEU A 107 1.76 -5.27 -0.81
C LEU A 107 1.97 -5.80 0.60
N LYS A 108 1.70 -4.99 1.63
CA LYS A 108 1.84 -5.43 3.03
C LYS A 108 0.97 -6.65 3.32
N ALA A 109 -0.29 -6.60 2.90
CA ALA A 109 -1.24 -7.69 3.08
C ALA A 109 -0.88 -8.91 2.22
N HIS A 110 -0.59 -8.71 0.93
CA HIS A 110 -0.23 -9.79 -0.01
C HIS A 110 1.05 -10.53 0.40
N LEU A 111 2.07 -9.82 0.88
CA LEU A 111 3.36 -10.40 1.27
C LEU A 111 3.35 -10.97 2.69
N GLY A 112 2.26 -10.80 3.45
CA GLY A 112 2.17 -11.23 4.84
C GLY A 112 3.13 -10.48 5.78
N THR A 113 3.50 -9.24 5.46
CA THR A 113 4.37 -8.43 6.30
C THR A 113 3.54 -7.82 7.44
N GLU A 114 3.21 -8.63 8.44
CA GLU A 114 2.61 -8.13 9.69
C GLU A 114 3.59 -7.14 10.34
N ASP A 115 3.09 -6.00 10.86
CA ASP A 115 3.91 -5.19 11.76
C ASP A 115 4.26 -6.10 12.94
N THR A 116 5.53 -6.40 13.12
CA THR A 116 6.03 -7.04 14.34
C THR A 116 5.97 -6.00 15.47
N THR A 117 4.78 -5.51 15.81
CA THR A 117 4.51 -4.96 17.13
C THR A 117 4.48 -6.14 18.08
N ARG A 118 5.68 -6.50 18.51
CA ARG A 118 5.97 -7.15 19.79
C ARG A 118 5.10 -6.48 20.85
N THR A 119 4.00 -7.12 21.18
CA THR A 119 3.34 -6.90 22.47
C THR A 119 3.93 -7.96 23.39
N GLU A 120 5.19 -7.73 23.77
CA GLU A 120 5.64 -8.22 25.07
C GLU A 120 4.94 -7.28 26.06
N SER A 121 3.94 -7.82 26.74
CA SER A 121 3.55 -7.31 28.04
C SER A 121 3.20 -8.53 28.88
N ASP A 122 4.08 -8.74 29.86
CA ASP A 122 3.95 -9.62 31.03
C ASP A 122 2.56 -9.58 31.67
#